data_AF-A0A2N5KQA0-F1
#
_entry.id   AF-A0A2N5KQA0-F1
#
_cell.length_a   1.000
_cell.length_b   1.000
_cell.length_c   1.000
_cell.angle_alpha   90.00
_cell.angle_beta   90.00
_cell.angle_gamma   90.00
#
_symmetry.space_group_name_H-M   'P 1'
#
loop_
_entity.id
_entity.type
_entity.pdbx_description
1 polymer ?
#
loop_
_entity_poly.entity_id
_entity_poly.type
_entity_poly.pdbx_seq_one_letter_code
_entity_poly.pdbx_strand_id
1 'polypeptide(L)' 'GLLSKGHPVGATGCAQIVELVEQLRGRAGDRQVEGARVALAENGGGFLGDDTAAATVHVLAR' A
#
# COMPACT_ATOMS: atom_id res chain seq x y z
N GLY A 1 6.32 -1.08 6.84
CA GLY A 1 6.38 -0.40 5.54
C GLY A 1 7.65 -0.78 4.79
N LEU A 2 7.99 -0.08 3.71
CA LEU A 2 9.16 -0.37 2.85
C LEU A 2 10.47 -0.58 3.63
N LEU A 3 10.71 0.24 4.66
CA LEU A 3 11.93 0.17 5.50
C LEU A 3 12.14 -1.18 6.21
N SER A 4 11.06 -1.90 6.54
CA SER A 4 11.13 -3.15 7.31
C SER A 4 10.68 -4.37 6.50
N LYS A 5 9.64 -4.21 5.66
CA LYS A 5 9.14 -5.28 4.76
C LYS A 5 10.06 -5.48 3.54
N GLY A 6 10.86 -4.46 3.19
CA GLY A 6 11.63 -4.39 1.95
C GLY A 6 10.94 -3.56 0.87
N HIS A 7 11.76 -3.09 -0.10
CA HIS A 7 11.33 -2.25 -1.21
C HIS A 7 11.88 -2.75 -2.56
N PRO A 8 11.39 -3.91 -3.06
CA PRO A 8 11.58 -4.27 -4.46
C PRO A 8 10.75 -3.29 -5.31
N VAL A 9 11.42 -2.36 -6.00
CA VAL A 9 10.79 -1.21 -6.67
C VAL A 9 9.56 -1.62 -7.50
N GLY A 10 9.71 -2.58 -8.41
CA GLY A 10 8.61 -3.03 -9.28
C GLY A 10 7.48 -3.80 -8.57
N ALA A 11 7.73 -4.39 -7.40
CA ALA A 11 6.74 -5.20 -6.68
C ALA A 11 6.08 -4.47 -5.51
N THR A 12 6.53 -3.26 -5.19
CA THR A 12 6.07 -2.52 -4.00
C THR A 12 4.60 -2.13 -4.10
N GLY A 13 4.13 -1.63 -5.25
CA GLY A 13 2.73 -1.30 -5.46
C GLY A 13 1.82 -2.52 -5.25
N CYS A 14 2.18 -3.68 -5.81
CA CYS A 14 1.44 -4.92 -5.60
C CYS A 14 1.41 -5.33 -4.12
N ALA A 15 2.55 -5.23 -3.42
CA ALA A 15 2.65 -5.56 -2.00
C ALA A 15 1.88 -4.58 -1.09
N GLN A 16 1.62 -3.34 -1.53
CA GLN A 16 0.70 -2.42 -0.85
C GLN A 16 -0.74 -2.89 -1.04
N ILE A 17 -1.16 -3.19 -2.26
CA ILE A 17 -2.53 -3.67 -2.57
C ILE A 17 -2.85 -4.96 -1.81
N VAL A 18 -1.93 -5.92 -1.77
CA VAL A 18 -2.11 -7.17 -1.01
C VAL A 18 -2.42 -6.89 0.46
N GLU A 19 -1.62 -6.04 1.13
CA GLU A 19 -1.86 -5.70 2.54
C GLU A 19 -3.22 -5.03 2.73
N LEU A 20 -3.60 -4.07 1.88
CA LEU A 20 -4.91 -3.42 1.99
C LEU A 20 -6.07 -4.41 1.80
N VAL A 21 -5.94 -5.36 0.87
CA VAL A 21 -6.95 -6.40 0.66
C VAL A 21 -7.01 -7.36 1.86
N GLU A 22 -5.88 -7.72 2.47
CA GLU A 22 -5.88 -8.51 3.70
C GLU A 22 -6.58 -7.76 4.85
N GLN A 23 -6.31 -6.47 5.01
CA GLN A 23 -6.96 -5.61 6.01
C GLN A 23 -8.48 -5.54 5.80
N LEU A 24 -8.92 -5.22 4.58
CA LEU A 24 -10.35 -5.14 4.25
C LEU A 24 -11.06 -6.48 4.42
N ARG A 25 -10.37 -7.62 4.23
CA ARG A 25 -10.95 -8.95 4.37
C ARG A 25 -10.90 -9.52 5.79
N GLY A 26 -10.28 -8.83 6.75
CA GLY A 26 -10.15 -9.36 8.12
C GLY A 26 -9.10 -10.46 8.25
N ARG A 27 -8.04 -10.44 7.43
CA ARG A 27 -7.04 -11.50 7.31
C ARG A 27 -5.61 -11.04 7.64
N ALA A 28 -5.44 -9.84 8.20
CA ALA A 28 -4.12 -9.26 8.48
C ALA A 28 -3.45 -9.77 9.77
N GLY A 29 -4.06 -10.73 10.48
CA GLY A 29 -3.53 -11.29 11.73
C GLY A 29 -3.39 -10.22 12.81
N ASP A 30 -2.28 -10.23 13.55
CA ASP A 30 -2.00 -9.29 14.64
C ASP A 30 -1.97 -7.81 14.20
N ARG A 31 -1.88 -7.54 12.89
CA ARG A 31 -1.88 -6.17 12.33
C ARG A 31 -3.27 -5.69 11.94
N GLN A 32 -4.33 -6.46 12.19
CA GLN A 32 -5.67 -6.16 11.73
C GLN A 32 -6.19 -4.83 12.28
N VAL A 33 -6.67 -3.98 11.37
CA VAL A 33 -7.44 -2.79 11.71
C VAL A 33 -8.91 -3.18 11.86
N GLU A 34 -9.45 -2.99 13.06
CA GLU A 34 -10.84 -3.33 13.37
C GLU A 34 -11.81 -2.47 12.54
N GLY A 35 -12.84 -3.11 11.98
CA GLY A 35 -13.86 -2.41 11.21
C GLY A 35 -13.38 -1.76 9.91
N ALA A 36 -12.24 -2.13 9.34
CA ALA A 36 -11.79 -1.60 8.05
C ALA A 36 -12.85 -1.80 6.94
N ARG A 37 -13.19 -0.72 6.22
CA ARG A 37 -14.17 -0.69 5.10
C ARG A 37 -13.66 -0.01 3.85
N VAL A 38 -12.72 0.93 4.00
CA VAL A 38 -12.07 1.66 2.90
C VAL A 38 -10.58 1.65 3.14
N ALA A 39 -9.80 1.49 2.08
CA ALA A 39 -8.34 1.45 2.13
C ALA A 39 -7.75 2.22 0.95
N LEU A 40 -6.62 2.89 1.18
CA LEU A 40 -5.92 3.70 0.18
C LEU A 40 -4.43 3.34 0.15
N ALA A 41 -3.89 3.17 -1.06
CA ALA A 41 -2.45 3.12 -1.29
C ALA A 41 -2.05 4.22 -2.27
N GLU A 42 -1.04 4.98 -1.89
CA GLU A 42 -0.27 5.83 -2.79
C GLU A 42 1.08 5.15 -3.06
N ASN A 43 1.44 5.01 -4.33
CA ASN A 43 2.73 4.49 -4.74
C ASN A 43 3.42 5.52 -5.65
N GLY A 44 4.55 6.04 -5.16
CA GLY A 44 5.42 6.95 -5.91
C GLY A 44 6.49 6.22 -6.70
N GLY A 45 6.84 6.76 -7.86
CA GLY A 45 7.90 6.27 -8.74
C GLY A 45 8.73 7.39 -9.35
N GLY A 46 10.06 7.21 -9.31
CA GLY A 46 11.02 8.20 -9.81
C GLY A 46 11.12 9.46 -8.94
N PHE A 47 12.03 10.35 -9.32
CA PHE A 47 12.30 11.61 -8.62
C PHE A 47 12.30 12.79 -9.60
N LEU A 48 11.68 13.90 -9.22
CA LEU A 48 11.69 15.19 -9.91
C LEU A 48 12.09 16.27 -8.89
N GLY A 49 13.39 16.57 -8.82
CA GLY A 49 13.93 17.40 -7.74
C GLY A 49 13.78 16.69 -6.39
N ASP A 50 13.07 17.33 -5.47
CA ASP A 50 12.79 16.81 -4.13
C ASP A 50 11.45 16.06 -4.02
N ASP A 51 10.72 15.90 -5.14
CA ASP A 51 9.40 15.27 -5.18
C ASP A 51 9.37 14.02 -6.07
N THR A 52 8.27 13.27 -6.00
CA THR A 52 8.02 12.07 -6.79
C THR A 52 7.68 12.42 -8.24
N ALA A 53 8.32 11.79 -9.21
CA ALA A 53 8.05 12.09 -10.63
C ALA A 53 6.67 11.59 -11.12
N ALA A 54 6.19 10.48 -10.56
CA ALA A 54 4.87 9.93 -10.86
C ALA A 54 4.27 9.27 -9.62
N ALA A 55 2.95 9.41 -9.43
CA ALA A 55 2.22 8.75 -8.36
C ALA A 55 1.03 7.97 -8.92
N THR A 56 0.75 6.82 -8.31
CA THR A 56 -0.48 6.06 -8.57
C THR A 56 -1.23 5.86 -7.27
N VAL A 57 -2.53 6.17 -7.27
CA VAL A 57 -3.41 6.04 -6.10
C VAL A 57 -4.46 4.97 -6.35
N HIS A 58 -4.64 4.08 -5.39
CA HIS A 58 -5.67 3.03 -5.42
C HIS A 58 -6.59 3.19 -4.21
N VAL A 59 -7.90 3.23 -4.47
CA VAL A 59 -8.93 3.24 -3.43
C VAL A 59 -9.73 1.95 -3.53
N LEU A 60 -9.83 1.23 -2.42
CA LEU A 60 -10.47 -0.08 -2.31
C LEU A 60 -11.55 0.00 -1.22
N ALA A 61 -12.68 -0.70 -1.42
CA ALA A 61 -13.75 -0.77 -0.43
C ALA A 61 -14.32 -2.19 -0.31
N ARG A 62 -14.89 -2.51 0.86
CA ARG A 62 -15.61 -3.76 1.14
C ARG A 62 -16.97 -3.48 1.77
#